data_AF-A0A8T7D4U2-F1
#
_entry.id   AF-A0A8T7D4U2-F1
#
_cell.length_a   1.000
_cell.length_b   1.000
_cell.length_c   1.000
_cell.angle_alpha   90.00
_cell.angle_beta   90.00
_cell.angle_gamma   90.00
#
_symmetry.space_group_name_H-M   'P 1'
#
loop_
_entity.id
_entity.type
_entity.pdbx_description
1 polymer ?
#
loop_
_entity_poly.entity_id
_entity_poly.type
_entity_poly.pdbx_seq_one_letter_code
_entity_poly.pdbx_strand_id
1 'polypeptide(L)'
;MANFPRAESKIQHLAHEIVAGLEIHTDLYPSPPVSAKDLDKVLAAYTDAADAATELQAKAEHATATKDEALQTLMDDMKMVRGMRRTRPITTTPA
;
A
#
# COMPACT_ATOMS: atom_id res chain seq x y z
N MET A 1 -13.70 30.17 8.81
CA MET A 1 -12.40 29.66 8.33
C MET A 1 -12.68 28.71 7.19
N ALA A 2 -11.96 28.81 6.06
CA ALA A 2 -12.18 27.91 4.93
C ALA A 2 -12.03 26.46 5.39
N ASN A 3 -13.04 25.62 5.14
CA ASN A 3 -12.99 24.20 5.45
C ASN A 3 -12.00 23.55 4.48
N PHE A 4 -10.73 23.49 4.88
CA PHE A 4 -9.73 22.77 4.11
C PHE A 4 -10.10 21.28 4.12
N PRO A 5 -10.16 20.62 2.95
CA PRO A 5 -10.50 19.20 2.89
C PRO A 5 -9.46 18.37 3.67
N ARG A 6 -9.93 17.33 4.38
CA ARG A 6 -9.07 16.37 5.10
C ARG A 6 -8.75 15.11 4.29
N ALA A 7 -9.48 14.89 3.20
CA ALA A 7 -9.26 13.75 2.32
C ALA A 7 -8.13 14.09 1.34
N GLU A 8 -7.10 13.24 1.28
CA GLU A 8 -5.93 13.44 0.43
C GLU A 8 -6.28 13.67 -1.04
N SER A 9 -7.20 12.88 -1.59
CA SER A 9 -7.68 13.05 -2.97
C SER A 9 -8.32 14.42 -3.22
N LYS A 10 -9.04 14.96 -2.24
CA LYS A 10 -9.63 16.31 -2.33
C LYS A 10 -8.58 17.41 -2.18
N ILE A 11 -7.52 17.17 -1.40
CA ILE A 11 -6.39 18.10 -1.27
C ILE A 11 -5.60 18.14 -2.59
N GLN A 12 -5.31 16.98 -3.19
CA GLN A 12 -4.64 16.90 -4.49
C GLN A 12 -5.44 17.61 -5.59
N HIS A 13 -6.75 17.34 -5.66
CA HIS A 13 -7.63 18.00 -6.64
C HIS A 13 -7.61 19.52 -6.46
N LEU A 14 -7.76 20.00 -5.24
CA LEU A 14 -7.70 21.42 -4.93
C LEU A 14 -6.34 22.04 -5.30
N ALA A 15 -5.23 21.32 -5.06
CA ALA A 15 -3.91 21.79 -5.43
C ALA A 15 -3.75 21.91 -6.96
N HIS A 16 -4.25 20.95 -7.74
CA HIS A 16 -4.29 21.05 -9.20
C HIS A 16 -5.15 22.22 -9.69
N GLU A 17 -6.32 22.44 -9.10
CA GLU A 17 -7.18 23.59 -9.42
C GLU A 17 -6.49 24.92 -9.11
N ILE A 18 -5.74 25.00 -8.00
CA ILE A 18 -4.98 26.20 -7.62
C ILE A 18 -3.84 26.45 -8.61
N VAL A 19 -3.08 25.42 -9.00
CA VAL A 19 -2.02 25.53 -10.01
C VAL A 19 -2.59 26.03 -11.33
N ALA A 20 -3.65 25.39 -11.83
CA ALA A 20 -4.30 25.79 -13.08
C ALA A 20 -4.86 27.22 -13.00
N GLY A 21 -5.48 27.60 -11.89
CA GLY A 21 -5.99 28.95 -11.67
C GLY A 21 -4.88 30.02 -11.65
N LEU A 22 -3.74 29.72 -11.02
CA LEU A 22 -2.58 30.60 -10.98
C LEU A 22 -1.91 30.76 -12.36
N GLU A 23 -1.91 29.72 -13.19
CA GLU A 23 -1.37 29.76 -14.55
C GLU A 23 -2.31 30.48 -15.54
N ILE A 24 -3.61 30.28 -15.43
CA ILE A 24 -4.62 30.88 -16.33
C ILE A 24 -4.86 32.36 -16.00
N HIS A 25 -4.77 32.74 -14.73
CA HIS A 25 -5.10 34.09 -14.26
C HIS A 25 -3.89 34.82 -13.65
N THR A 26 -2.78 34.82 -14.38
CA THR A 26 -1.56 35.55 -13.99
C THR A 26 -1.78 37.05 -13.77
N ASP A 27 -2.75 37.66 -14.47
CA ASP A 27 -3.11 39.08 -14.32
C ASP A 27 -3.84 39.40 -12.99
N LEU A 28 -4.50 38.41 -12.37
CA LEU A 28 -5.21 38.59 -11.09
C LEU A 28 -4.29 38.42 -9.88
N TYR A 29 -3.12 37.78 -10.08
CA TYR A 29 -2.16 37.49 -9.02
C TYR A 29 -0.76 37.98 -9.42
N PRO A 30 -0.49 39.30 -9.37
CA PRO A 30 0.80 39.87 -9.80
C PRO A 30 1.97 39.55 -8.86
N SER A 31 1.71 39.03 -7.65
CA SER A 31 2.73 38.57 -6.70
C SER A 31 2.17 37.46 -5.81
N PRO A 32 2.00 36.25 -6.36
CA PRO A 32 1.54 35.13 -5.57
C PRO A 32 2.68 34.69 -4.60
N PRO A 33 2.41 34.50 -3.30
CA PRO A 33 3.42 34.06 -2.32
C PRO A 33 4.02 32.68 -2.64
N VAL A 34 3.28 31.85 -3.37
CA VAL A 34 3.70 30.53 -3.84
C VAL A 34 3.42 30.49 -5.35
N SER A 35 4.43 30.17 -6.14
CA SER A 35 4.27 30.04 -7.59
C SER A 35 3.57 28.72 -7.94
N ALA A 36 2.86 28.68 -9.05
CA ALA A 36 2.26 27.45 -9.59
C ALA A 36 3.30 26.31 -9.69
N LYS A 37 4.52 26.65 -10.10
CA LYS A 37 5.65 25.72 -10.24
C LYS A 37 6.14 25.16 -8.91
N ASP A 38 6.15 25.95 -7.85
CA ASP A 38 6.54 25.46 -6.52
C ASP A 38 5.47 24.54 -5.93
N LEU A 39 4.19 24.85 -6.19
CA LEU A 39 3.07 24.03 -5.73
C LEU A 39 3.02 22.69 -6.49
N ASP A 40 3.31 22.69 -7.79
CA ASP A 40 3.45 21.49 -8.62
C ASP A 40 4.58 20.57 -8.14
N LYS A 41 5.74 21.13 -7.77
CA LYS A 41 6.84 20.35 -7.16
C LYS A 41 6.45 19.67 -5.85
N VAL A 42 5.69 20.37 -5.00
CA VAL A 42 5.22 19.80 -3.73
C VAL A 42 4.20 18.69 -3.97
N LEU A 43 3.32 18.86 -4.97
CA LEU A 43 2.40 17.81 -5.42
C LEU A 43 3.15 16.57 -5.91
N ALA A 44 4.14 16.74 -6.78
CA ALA A 44 4.95 15.64 -7.29
C ALA A 44 5.67 14.88 -6.16
N ALA A 45 6.29 15.61 -5.22
CA ALA A 45 6.97 14.99 -4.08
C ALA A 45 6.00 14.22 -3.17
N TYR A 46 4.77 14.70 -3.01
CA TYR A 46 3.73 13.99 -2.27
C TYR A 46 3.28 12.72 -3.01
N THR A 47 3.05 12.79 -4.33
CA THR A 47 2.68 11.62 -5.14
C THR A 47 3.78 10.54 -5.08
N ASP A 48 5.04 10.93 -5.21
CA ASP A 48 6.18 10.00 -5.08
C ASP A 48 6.19 9.31 -3.71
N ALA A 49 5.89 10.05 -2.63
CA ALA A 49 5.81 9.49 -1.29
C ALA A 49 4.60 8.54 -1.12
N ALA A 50 3.46 8.86 -1.72
CA ALA A 50 2.27 8.02 -1.71
C ALA A 50 2.47 6.71 -2.48
N ASP A 51 3.15 6.77 -3.62
CA ASP A 51 3.51 5.60 -4.42
C ASP A 51 4.51 4.71 -3.65
N ALA A 52 5.52 5.30 -3.01
CA ALA A 52 6.47 4.56 -2.18
C ALA A 52 5.78 3.88 -0.97
N ALA A 53 4.82 4.54 -0.33
CA ALA A 53 4.03 3.96 0.75
C ALA A 53 3.21 2.76 0.26
N THR A 54 2.58 2.87 -0.91
CA THR A 54 1.81 1.79 -1.53
C THR A 54 2.71 0.60 -1.88
N GLU A 55 3.90 0.85 -2.44
CA GLU A 55 4.86 -0.21 -2.77
C GLU A 55 5.34 -0.95 -1.51
N LEU A 56 5.64 -0.23 -0.43
CA LEU A 56 6.03 -0.82 0.85
C LEU A 56 4.89 -1.64 1.47
N GLN A 57 3.65 -1.15 1.39
CA GLN A 57 2.49 -1.90 1.84
C GLN A 57 2.33 -3.21 1.05
N ALA A 58 2.41 -3.14 -0.28
CA ALA A 58 2.34 -4.33 -1.13
C ALA A 58 3.44 -5.36 -0.78
N LYS A 59 4.66 -4.89 -0.50
CA LYS A 59 5.77 -5.75 -0.03
C LYS A 59 5.47 -6.38 1.34
N ALA A 60 4.89 -5.63 2.27
CA ALA A 60 4.52 -6.13 3.59
C ALA A 60 3.40 -7.19 3.52
N GLU A 61 2.39 -6.95 2.68
CA GLU A 61 1.31 -7.90 2.42
C GLU A 61 1.85 -9.19 1.78
N HIS A 62 2.70 -9.06 0.77
CA HIS A 62 3.35 -10.21 0.13
C HIS A 62 4.21 -11.00 1.13
N ALA A 63 5.03 -10.33 1.94
CA ALA A 63 5.85 -10.98 2.96
C ALA A 63 4.99 -11.72 4.01
N THR A 64 3.84 -11.16 4.37
CA THR A 64 2.89 -11.80 5.29
C THR A 64 2.28 -13.05 4.65
N ALA A 65 1.85 -12.98 3.39
CA ALA A 65 1.33 -14.12 2.65
C ALA A 65 2.35 -15.27 2.56
N THR A 66 3.61 -14.98 2.19
CA THR A 66 4.67 -16.01 2.12
C THR A 66 4.93 -16.67 3.47
N LYS A 67 4.93 -15.89 4.56
CA LYS A 67 5.08 -16.43 5.91
C LYS A 67 3.92 -17.36 6.28
N ASP A 68 2.69 -16.98 5.93
CA ASP A 68 1.50 -17.77 6.23
C ASP A 68 1.46 -19.06 5.40
N GLU A 69 1.88 -19.03 4.12
CA GLU A 69 2.06 -20.23 3.29
C GLU A 69 3.11 -21.19 3.87
N ALA A 70 4.25 -20.67 4.33
CA ALA A 70 5.28 -21.47 5.00
C ALA A 70 4.75 -22.08 6.31
N LEU A 71 3.93 -21.34 7.06
CA LEU A 71 3.29 -21.83 8.28
C LEU A 71 2.27 -22.93 7.98
N GLN A 72 1.47 -22.81 6.91
CA GLN A 72 0.55 -23.87 6.48
C GLN A 72 1.32 -25.14 6.09
N THR A 73 2.42 -25.00 5.35
CA THR A 73 3.29 -26.13 5.00
C THR A 73 3.82 -26.83 6.25
N LEU A 74 4.30 -26.04 7.24
CA LEU A 74 4.75 -26.58 8.52
C LEU A 74 3.62 -27.29 9.28
N MET A 75 2.42 -26.72 9.30
CA MET A 75 1.25 -27.32 9.95
C MET A 75 0.85 -28.62 9.27
N ASP A 76 0.93 -28.69 7.94
CA ASP A 76 0.58 -29.88 7.18
C ASP A 76 1.62 -30.99 7.36
N ASP A 77 2.91 -30.65 7.40
CA ASP A 77 3.98 -31.58 7.77
C ASP A 77 3.78 -32.12 9.19
N MET A 78 3.47 -31.26 10.16
CA MET A 78 3.16 -31.67 11.54
C MET A 78 1.93 -32.58 11.62
N LYS A 79 0.86 -32.27 10.86
CA LYS A 79 -0.33 -33.12 10.76
C LYS A 79 0.02 -34.46 10.12
N MET A 80 0.87 -34.49 9.09
CA MET A 80 1.27 -35.71 8.39
C MET A 80 2.10 -36.61 9.30
N VAL A 81 3.06 -36.05 10.06
CA VAL A 81 3.85 -36.79 11.07
C VAL A 81 2.94 -37.35 12.18
N ARG A 82 1.97 -36.57 12.65
CA ARG A 82 1.00 -37.03 13.65
C ARG A 82 0.03 -38.08 13.10
N GLY A 83 -0.38 -37.95 11.84
CA GLY A 83 -1.27 -38.87 11.13
C GLY A 83 -0.62 -40.23 10.83
N MET A 84 0.65 -40.22 10.43
CA MET A 84 1.46 -41.42 10.17
C MET A 84 1.65 -42.29 11.43
N ARG A 85 1.54 -41.70 12.63
CA ARG A 85 1.56 -42.46 13.89
C ARG A 85 0.25 -43.21 14.19
N ARG A 86 -0.87 -42.91 13.52
CA ARG A 86 -2.17 -43.59 13.74
C ARG A 86 -2.47 -44.73 12.76
N THR A 87 -1.69 -44.86 11.68
CA THR A 87 -1.92 -45.87 10.63
C THR A 87 -0.76 -46.86 10.50
N ARG A 88 -0.30 -47.43 11.63
CA ARG A 88 0.36 -48.75 11.59
C ARG A 88 -0.71 -49.81 11.82
N PRO A 89 -1.34 -50.39 10.78
CA PRO A 89 -2.11 -51.60 10.96
C PRO A 89 -1.16 -52.71 11.42
N ILE A 90 -1.41 -53.19 12.64
CA ILE A 90 -1.00 -54.51 13.09
C ILE A 90 -1.73 -55.55 12.25
N THR A 91 -1.06 -56.16 11.28
CA THR A 91 -1.51 -57.45 10.73
C THR A 91 -0.30 -58.35 10.53
N THR A 92 -0.13 -59.22 11.51
CA THR A 92 0.35 -60.60 11.40
C THR A 92 0.33 -61.14 9.96
N THR A 93 1.48 -61.60 9.49
CA THR A 93 1.60 -62.45 8.30
C THR A 93 1.34 -63.91 8.70
N PRO A 94 0.38 -64.61 8.08
CA PRO A 94 0.27 -66.06 8.17
C PRO A 94 0.94 -66.71 6.95
N ALA A 95 1.91 -67.59 7.17
CA ALA A 95 2.22 -68.79 6.38
C ALA A 95 3.34 -69.56 7.09
#